data_AF-A0A843L5V0-F1
#
_entry.id   AF-A0A843L5V0-F1
#
_cell.length_a   1.000
_cell.length_b   1.000
_cell.length_c   1.000
_cell.angle_alpha   90.00
_cell.angle_beta   90.00
_cell.angle_gamma   90.00
#
_symmetry.space_group_name_H-M   'P 1'
#
loop_
_entity.id
_entity.type
_entity.pdbx_description
1 polymer ?
#
loop_
_entity_poly.entity_id
_entity_poly.type
_entity_poly.pdbx_seq_one_letter_code
_entity_poly.pdbx_strand_id
1 'polypeptide(L)'
;ETRAPIMVVVPKRTDYSFRKEGLQIAEGEERGAFVMGMGDLIMPSILVVSSHVFVDAPPAIWGLSAPTLGAMIGSLAGFAVLLYFVNRGNPQAGLPPLNGGAIAGFLIGAALAGSFGWLSL
;
A
#
# COMPACT_ATOMS: atom_id res chain seq x y z
N GLU A 1 8.54 14.98 25.98
CA GLU A 1 8.44 14.73 24.52
C GLU A 1 7.93 13.33 24.26
N THR A 2 6.67 13.21 23.87
CA THR A 2 6.11 11.94 23.42
C THR A 2 6.68 11.69 22.03
N ARG A 3 7.59 10.71 21.89
CA ARG A 3 8.11 10.26 20.59
C ARG A 3 6.99 9.58 19.82
N ALA A 4 6.08 10.36 19.25
CA ALA A 4 5.02 9.81 18.43
C ALA A 4 5.67 9.19 17.17
N PRO A 5 5.38 7.91 16.87
CA PRO A 5 5.85 7.29 15.64
C PRO A 5 5.33 8.09 14.44
N ILE A 6 6.11 8.14 13.35
CA ILE A 6 5.72 8.88 12.16
C ILE A 6 4.55 8.14 11.49
N MET A 7 3.46 8.85 11.24
CA MET A 7 2.23 8.31 10.70
C MET A 7 1.80 9.10 9.45
N VAL A 8 1.22 8.37 8.50
CA VAL A 8 0.57 8.93 7.33
C VAL A 8 -0.89 9.16 7.67
N VAL A 9 -1.41 10.34 7.35
CA VAL A 9 -2.80 10.73 7.56
C VAL A 9 -3.49 10.82 6.20
N VAL A 10 -4.53 10.00 6.01
CA VAL A 10 -5.35 9.99 4.80
C VAL A 10 -6.73 10.57 5.13
N PRO A 11 -7.10 11.74 4.58
CA PRO A 11 -8.39 12.34 4.84
C PRO A 11 -9.52 11.47 4.28
N LYS A 12 -10.59 11.25 5.07
CA LYS A 12 -11.81 10.59 4.57
C LYS A 12 -12.72 11.55 3.82
N ARG A 13 -12.66 12.83 4.16
CA ARG A 13 -13.48 13.90 3.60
C ARG A 13 -12.57 14.99 3.03
N THR A 14 -13.02 15.66 1.97
CA THR A 14 -12.27 16.72 1.29
C THR A 14 -12.13 18.00 2.12
N ASP A 15 -12.98 18.18 3.13
CA ASP A 15 -13.00 19.32 4.06
C ASP A 15 -12.17 19.09 5.32
N TYR A 16 -11.61 17.89 5.52
CA TYR A 16 -10.82 17.54 6.70
C TYR A 16 -9.52 18.35 6.80
N SER A 17 -9.26 18.93 7.98
CA SER A 17 -8.02 19.65 8.26
C SER A 17 -7.38 19.16 9.56
N PHE A 18 -6.25 18.45 9.44
CA PHE A 18 -5.47 17.93 10.59
C PHE A 18 -5.11 19.01 11.62
N ARG A 19 -4.83 20.25 11.18
CA ARG A 19 -4.50 21.38 12.08
C ARG A 19 -5.68 21.87 12.93
N LYS A 20 -6.90 21.62 12.48
CA LYS A 20 -8.15 22.11 13.12
C LYS A 20 -8.82 21.00 13.92
N GLU A 21 -8.91 19.80 13.34
CA GLU A 21 -9.62 18.65 13.91
C GLU A 21 -8.68 17.69 14.68
N GLY A 22 -7.39 17.66 14.36
CA GLY A 22 -6.45 16.72 14.99
C GLY A 22 -6.80 15.25 14.75
N LEU A 23 -6.22 14.34 15.54
CA LEU A 23 -6.47 12.88 15.47
C LEU A 23 -7.62 12.41 16.37
N GLN A 24 -8.03 13.24 17.31
CA GLN A 24 -9.04 12.91 18.30
C GLN A 24 -10.34 13.61 17.90
N ILE A 25 -11.40 12.83 17.83
CA ILE A 25 -12.74 13.34 17.65
C ILE A 25 -13.47 13.20 18.99
N ALA A 26 -14.28 14.21 19.33
CA ALA A 26 -15.17 14.20 20.49
C ALA A 26 -16.01 12.91 20.51
N GLU A 27 -16.26 12.35 21.70
CA GLU A 27 -17.03 11.11 21.87
C GLU A 27 -18.35 11.16 21.07
N GLY A 28 -18.45 10.35 20.01
CA GLY A 28 -19.67 10.17 19.21
C GLY A 28 -19.54 10.40 17.70
N GLU A 29 -18.44 10.97 17.19
CA GLU A 29 -18.24 11.20 15.75
C GLU A 29 -17.23 10.24 15.10
N GLU A 30 -17.49 9.85 13.85
CA GLU A 30 -16.59 8.98 13.07
C GLU A 30 -15.24 9.67 12.78
N ARG A 31 -14.12 8.96 12.99
CA ARG A 31 -12.76 9.44 12.68
C ARG A 31 -12.68 10.01 11.25
N GLY A 32 -12.51 11.33 11.14
CA GLY A 32 -12.45 12.11 9.90
C GLY A 32 -11.20 11.89 9.04
N ALA A 33 -10.18 11.23 9.61
CA ALA A 33 -9.02 10.74 8.88
C ALA A 33 -8.64 9.32 9.30
N PHE A 34 -8.12 8.59 8.32
CA PHE A 34 -7.44 7.33 8.53
C PHE A 34 -5.97 7.59 8.84
N VAL A 35 -5.45 6.89 9.85
CA VAL A 35 -4.05 7.00 10.25
C VAL A 35 -3.38 5.66 10.01
N MET A 36 -2.26 5.70 9.31
CA MET A 36 -1.48 4.53 8.93
C MET A 36 -0.04 4.71 9.41
N GLY A 37 0.60 3.63 9.86
CA GLY A 37 2.02 3.67 10.14
C GLY A 37 2.81 3.87 8.85
N MET A 38 3.91 4.64 8.88
CA MET A 38 4.79 4.73 7.71
C MET A 38 5.30 3.36 7.24
N GLY A 39 5.50 2.42 8.18
CA GLY A 39 5.95 1.07 7.88
C GLY A 39 5.04 0.37 6.87
N ASP A 40 3.72 0.59 6.96
CA ASP A 40 2.76 -0.06 6.08
C ASP A 40 2.85 0.44 4.64
N LEU A 41 3.27 1.70 4.44
CA LEU A 41 3.54 2.25 3.10
C LEU A 41 4.90 1.80 2.57
N ILE A 42 5.90 1.67 3.45
CA ILE A 42 7.26 1.28 3.09
C ILE A 42 7.32 -0.21 2.69
N MET A 43 6.65 -1.11 3.40
CA MET A 43 6.71 -2.56 3.16
C MET A 43 6.42 -2.98 1.69
N PRO A 44 5.29 -2.59 1.07
CA PRO A 44 5.02 -2.97 -0.31
C PRO A 44 5.98 -2.28 -1.31
N SER A 45 6.50 -1.10 -0.97
CA SER A 45 7.47 -0.40 -1.83
C SER A 45 8.82 -1.13 -1.92
N ILE A 46 9.22 -1.82 -0.85
CA ILE A 46 10.44 -2.65 -0.86
C ILE A 46 10.30 -3.76 -1.90
N LEU A 47 9.13 -4.41 -1.99
CA LEU A 47 8.88 -5.44 -2.99
C LEU A 47 8.92 -4.87 -4.41
N VAL A 48 8.36 -3.68 -4.63
CA VAL A 48 8.43 -3.01 -5.94
C VAL A 48 9.89 -2.79 -6.36
N VAL A 49 10.70 -2.18 -5.49
CA VAL A 49 12.12 -1.91 -5.79
C VAL A 49 12.90 -3.20 -5.97
N SER A 50 12.71 -4.18 -5.09
CA SER A 50 13.37 -5.49 -5.18
C SER A 50 13.01 -6.21 -6.48
N SER A 51 11.73 -6.21 -6.88
CA SER A 51 11.30 -6.82 -8.15
C SER A 51 11.97 -6.17 -9.36
N HIS A 52 12.23 -4.86 -9.32
CA HIS A 52 12.88 -4.16 -10.42
C HIS A 52 14.38 -4.51 -10.52
N VAL A 53 15.04 -4.72 -9.39
CA VAL A 53 16.49 -4.99 -9.32
C VAL A 53 16.83 -6.45 -9.53
N PHE A 54 16.02 -7.38 -9.03
CA PHE A 54 16.37 -8.80 -8.93
C PHE A 54 15.59 -9.71 -9.88
N VAL A 55 14.44 -9.28 -10.42
CA VAL A 55 13.64 -10.14 -11.28
C VAL A 55 14.00 -9.88 -12.73
N ASP A 56 14.67 -10.85 -13.33
CA ASP A 56 14.98 -10.88 -14.76
C ASP A 56 13.72 -11.10 -15.60
N ALA A 57 13.02 -10.01 -15.86
CA ALA A 57 11.85 -9.94 -16.72
C ALA A 57 12.08 -8.91 -17.82
N PRO A 58 11.61 -9.18 -19.06
CA PRO A 58 11.69 -8.20 -20.14
C PRO A 58 11.06 -6.86 -19.73
N PRO A 59 11.69 -5.73 -20.09
CA PRO A 59 11.10 -4.42 -19.85
C PRO A 59 9.78 -4.32 -20.61
N ALA A 60 8.74 -3.86 -19.92
CA ALA A 60 7.42 -3.66 -20.50
C ALA A 60 7.18 -2.17 -20.79
N ILE A 61 6.81 -1.39 -19.79
CA ILE A 61 6.43 0.03 -19.95
C ILE A 61 7.48 0.88 -19.25
N TRP A 62 8.09 1.82 -19.99
CA TRP A 62 9.03 2.82 -19.44
C TRP A 62 10.25 2.19 -18.74
N GLY A 63 10.70 1.03 -19.23
CA GLY A 63 11.81 0.29 -18.64
C GLY A 63 11.44 -0.54 -17.40
N LEU A 64 10.18 -0.50 -16.95
CA LEU A 64 9.69 -1.33 -15.86
C LEU A 64 9.20 -2.67 -16.38
N SER A 65 9.56 -3.74 -15.68
CA SER A 65 9.10 -5.09 -16.01
C SER A 65 7.67 -5.34 -15.53
N ALA A 66 6.99 -6.32 -16.12
CA ALA A 66 5.61 -6.65 -15.74
C ALA A 66 5.45 -7.05 -14.25
N PRO A 67 6.38 -7.79 -13.60
CA PRO A 67 6.32 -8.05 -12.16
C PRO A 67 6.36 -6.77 -11.31
N THR A 68 7.21 -5.81 -11.68
CA THR A 68 7.33 -4.51 -10.98
C THR A 68 6.05 -3.69 -11.12
N LEU A 69 5.53 -3.58 -12.35
CA LEU A 69 4.27 -2.91 -12.62
C LEU A 69 3.11 -3.59 -11.89
N GLY A 70 3.08 -4.92 -11.89
CA GLY A 70 2.11 -5.72 -11.16
C GLY A 70 2.17 -5.44 -9.65
N ALA A 71 3.35 -5.41 -9.05
CA ALA A 71 3.53 -5.08 -7.63
C ALA A 71 3.04 -3.66 -7.31
N MET A 72 3.35 -2.68 -8.16
CA MET A 72 2.90 -1.29 -8.00
C MET A 72 1.37 -1.19 -8.05
N ILE A 73 0.75 -1.71 -9.11
CA ILE A 73 -0.70 -1.69 -9.30
C ILE A 73 -1.39 -2.47 -8.19
N GLY A 74 -0.84 -3.63 -7.82
CA GLY A 74 -1.32 -4.45 -6.71
C GLY A 74 -1.30 -3.72 -5.38
N SER A 75 -0.23 -2.95 -5.08
CA SER A 75 -0.16 -2.14 -3.86
C SER A 75 -1.22 -1.03 -3.83
N LEU A 76 -1.46 -0.37 -4.96
CA LEU A 76 -2.50 0.66 -5.11
C LEU A 76 -3.90 0.07 -4.98
N ALA A 77 -4.15 -1.10 -5.57
CA ALA A 77 -5.41 -1.82 -5.42
C ALA A 77 -5.63 -2.27 -3.97
N GLY A 78 -4.60 -2.80 -3.31
CA GLY A 78 -4.64 -3.15 -1.88
C GLY A 78 -4.93 -1.94 -0.99
N PHE A 79 -4.35 -0.79 -1.31
CA PHE A 79 -4.65 0.49 -0.63
C PHE A 79 -6.09 0.95 -0.88
N ALA A 80 -6.60 0.87 -2.12
CA ALA A 80 -7.99 1.20 -2.43
C ALA A 80 -8.99 0.30 -1.68
N VAL A 81 -8.70 -1.01 -1.58
CA VAL A 81 -9.49 -1.97 -0.80
C VAL A 81 -9.45 -1.63 0.69
N LEU A 82 -8.29 -1.27 1.23
CA LEU A 82 -8.16 -0.84 2.63
C LEU A 82 -9.02 0.40 2.89
N LEU A 83 -8.92 1.43 2.04
CA LEU A 83 -9.73 2.64 2.19
C LEU A 83 -11.23 2.35 2.09
N TYR A 84 -11.64 1.42 1.24
CA TYR A 84 -13.03 0.98 1.15
C TYR A 84 -13.54 0.38 2.47
N PHE A 85 -12.76 -0.49 3.12
CA PHE A 85 -13.14 -1.07 4.42
C PHE A 85 -13.12 -0.05 5.55
N VAL A 86 -12.12 0.82 5.56
CA VAL A 86 -11.97 1.89 6.55
C VAL A 86 -13.12 2.91 6.46
N ASN A 87 -13.62 3.18 5.24
CA ASN A 87 -14.78 4.03 5.02
C ASN A 87 -16.09 3.35 5.44
N ARG A 88 -16.14 2.02 5.48
CA ARG A 88 -17.27 1.26 6.06
C ARG A 88 -17.25 1.17 7.59
N GLY A 89 -16.33 1.87 8.25
CA GLY A 89 -16.25 1.91 9.72
C GLY A 89 -15.57 0.69 10.35
N ASN A 90 -15.02 -0.22 9.56
CA ASN A 90 -14.28 -1.40 10.05
C ASN A 90 -12.76 -1.12 9.99
N PRO A 91 -12.13 -0.66 11.08
CA PRO A 91 -10.69 -0.45 11.10
C PRO A 91 -9.98 -1.81 11.01
N GLN A 92 -9.42 -2.09 9.84
CA GLN A 92 -8.52 -3.22 9.62
C GLN A 92 -7.07 -2.75 9.81
N ALA A 93 -6.18 -3.70 10.15
CA ALA A 93 -4.74 -3.45 10.04
C ALA A 93 -4.42 -3.09 8.58
N GLY A 94 -3.61 -2.04 8.37
CA GLY A 94 -3.26 -1.59 7.01
C GLY A 94 -2.36 -2.57 6.26
N LEU A 95 -1.54 -3.32 7.00
CA LEU A 95 -0.53 -4.24 6.45
C LEU A 95 -1.09 -5.38 5.57
N PRO A 96 -2.13 -6.15 5.96
CA PRO A 96 -2.55 -7.31 5.17
C PRO A 96 -3.10 -6.97 3.78
N PRO A 97 -4.00 -5.96 3.59
CA PRO A 97 -4.47 -5.60 2.25
C PRO A 97 -3.39 -5.00 1.36
N LEU A 98 -2.50 -4.15 1.89
CA LEU A 98 -1.43 -3.54 1.09
C LEU A 98 -0.39 -4.57 0.66
N ASN A 99 0.17 -5.32 1.61
CA ASN A 99 1.19 -6.31 1.28
C ASN A 99 0.61 -7.46 0.47
N GLY A 100 -0.61 -7.91 0.80
CA GLY A 100 -1.31 -8.93 0.03
C GLY A 100 -1.57 -8.48 -1.41
N GLY A 101 -2.02 -7.24 -1.61
CA GLY A 101 -2.21 -6.66 -2.94
C GLY A 101 -0.90 -6.56 -3.73
N ALA A 102 0.18 -6.07 -3.10
CA ALA A 102 1.49 -5.98 -3.72
C ALA A 102 2.04 -7.35 -4.13
N ILE A 103 1.97 -8.35 -3.24
CA ILE A 103 2.42 -9.72 -3.52
C ILE A 103 1.57 -10.37 -4.62
N ALA A 104 0.24 -10.25 -4.54
CA ALA A 104 -0.64 -10.80 -5.57
C ALA A 104 -0.37 -10.17 -6.94
N GLY A 105 -0.23 -8.85 -6.99
CA GLY A 105 0.11 -8.12 -8.21
C GLY A 105 1.48 -8.52 -8.77
N PHE A 106 2.48 -8.67 -7.89
CA PHE A 106 3.80 -9.18 -8.27
C PHE A 106 3.71 -10.58 -8.90
N LEU A 107 3.03 -11.52 -8.25
CA LEU A 107 2.89 -12.90 -8.72
C LEU A 107 2.14 -12.97 -10.05
N ILE A 108 1.08 -12.18 -10.23
CA ILE A 108 0.37 -12.07 -11.50
C ILE A 108 1.29 -11.50 -12.58
N GLY A 109 2.04 -10.44 -12.28
CA GLY A 109 3.00 -9.84 -13.23
C GLY A 109 4.14 -10.80 -13.60
N ALA A 110 4.64 -11.58 -12.65
CA ALA A 110 5.63 -12.64 -12.87
C ALA A 110 5.08 -13.76 -13.76
N ALA A 111 3.84 -14.19 -13.51
CA ALA A 111 3.17 -15.19 -14.34
C ALA A 111 2.98 -14.71 -15.78
N LEU A 112 2.55 -13.45 -15.98
CA LEU A 112 2.36 -12.87 -17.31
C LEU A 112 3.68 -12.72 -18.07
N ALA A 113 4.78 -12.42 -17.38
CA ALA A 113 6.12 -12.32 -17.99
C ALA A 113 6.81 -13.68 -18.21
N GLY A 114 6.27 -14.78 -17.66
CA GLY A 114 6.97 -16.06 -17.58
C GLY A 114 8.25 -15.99 -16.73
N SER A 115 8.37 -14.99 -15.87
CA SER A 115 9.60 -14.64 -15.16
C SER A 115 9.67 -15.36 -13.82
N PHE A 116 9.91 -16.67 -13.86
CA PHE A 116 10.01 -17.55 -12.67
C PHE A 116 11.44 -18.04 -12.39
N GLY A 117 12.46 -17.48 -13.03
CA GLY A 117 13.87 -17.89 -12.83
C GLY A 117 14.38 -17.78 -11.39
N TRP A 118 13.70 -16.99 -10.55
CA TRP A 118 13.97 -16.87 -9.11
C TRP A 118 13.40 -18.04 -8.27
N LEU A 119 12.56 -18.92 -8.84
CA LEU A 119 12.09 -20.14 -8.17
C LEU A 119 13.07 -21.31 -8.29
N SER A 120 14.01 -21.24 -9.25
CA SER A 120 15.05 -22.25 -9.45
C SER A 120 16.34 -21.98 -8.65
N LEU A 121 16.27 -21.11 -7.64
CA LEU A 121 17.32 -20.89 -6.64
C LEU A 121 17.49 -22.11 -5.72
#